data_AF-A0AAJ3PSW3-F1
#
_entry.id   AF-A0AAJ3PSW3-F1
#
_cell.length_a   1.000
_cell.length_b   1.000
_cell.length_c   1.000
_cell.angle_alpha   90.00
_cell.angle_beta   90.00
_cell.angle_gamma   90.00
#
_symmetry.space_group_name_H-M   'P 1'
#
loop_
_entity.id
_entity.type
_entity.pdbx_description
1 polymer ?
#
loop_
_entity_poly.entity_id
_entity_poly.type
_entity_poly.pdbx_seq_one_letter_code
_entity_poly.pdbx_strand_id
1 'polypeptide(L)'
;MFEQRNEGTGSEYARIFRLLSAAKEEAEKLQLRNLMHLTNMALLQVAIDWDGIDPDRELDVNLEKLLGSKAKIAMKDASENLILIDRH
;
A
#
# COMPACT_ATOMS: atom_id res chain seq x y z
N MET A 1 26.37 6.88 16.65
CA MET A 1 25.28 7.84 16.42
C MET A 1 24.83 7.61 14.98
N PHE A 2 23.82 6.76 14.77
CA PHE A 2 23.37 6.37 13.43
C PHE A 2 21.94 6.86 13.24
N GLU A 3 21.80 8.09 12.80
CA GLU A 3 20.56 8.60 12.21
C GLU A 3 20.73 8.59 10.69
N GLN A 4 20.43 7.44 10.10
CA GLN A 4 20.04 7.31 8.70
C GLN A 4 18.87 6.32 8.67
N ARG A 5 17.67 6.79 8.96
CA ARG A 5 16.43 6.05 8.67
C ARG A 5 15.46 6.98 7.96
N ASN A 6 14.82 6.43 6.93
CA ASN A 6 13.52 6.84 6.37
C ASN A 6 13.45 7.93 5.30
N GLU A 7 14.28 7.89 4.27
CA GLU A 7 13.88 8.48 2.96
C GLU A 7 13.65 7.43 1.86
N GLY A 8 14.29 6.25 1.93
CA GLY A 8 14.14 5.20 0.91
C GLY A 8 12.95 4.24 1.09
N THR A 9 12.57 3.92 2.33
CA THR A 9 11.59 2.86 2.65
C THR A 9 10.15 3.24 2.29
N GLY A 10 9.74 4.49 2.54
CA GLY A 10 8.37 4.93 2.29
C GLY A 10 7.97 4.91 0.81
N SER A 11 8.90 5.23 -0.09
CA SER A 11 8.66 5.24 -1.54
C SER A 11 8.44 3.82 -2.09
N GLU A 12 9.18 2.84 -1.58
CA GLU A 12 9.05 1.44 -1.96
C GLU A 12 7.70 0.86 -1.52
N TYR A 13 7.30 1.11 -0.27
CA TYR A 13 5.98 0.71 0.23
C TYR A 13 4.85 1.39 -0.54
N ALA A 14 4.97 2.68 -0.85
CA ALA A 14 4.01 3.40 -1.68
C ALA A 14 3.85 2.75 -3.07
N ARG A 15 4.96 2.35 -3.69
CA ARG A 15 4.95 1.67 -4.99
C ARG A 15 4.27 0.31 -4.92
N ILE A 16 4.60 -0.51 -3.92
CA ILE A 16 3.97 -1.83 -3.73
C ILE A 16 2.48 -1.68 -3.45
N PHE A 17 2.10 -0.71 -2.61
CA PHE A 17 0.70 -0.39 -2.31
C PHE A 17 -0.08 -0.04 -3.58
N ARG A 18 0.50 0.77 -4.47
CA ARG A 18 -0.11 1.09 -5.77
C ARG A 18 -0.29 -0.14 -6.65
N LEU A 19 0.73 -0.99 -6.76
CA LEU A 19 0.67 -2.21 -7.57
C LEU A 19 -0.42 -3.17 -7.06
N LEU A 20 -0.51 -3.37 -5.75
CA LEU A 20 -1.55 -4.20 -5.15
C LEU A 20 -2.94 -3.58 -5.32
N SER A 21 -3.06 -2.25 -5.23
CA SER A 21 -4.32 -1.56 -5.48
C SER A 21 -4.81 -1.76 -6.92
N ALA A 22 -3.92 -1.61 -7.90
CA ALA A 22 -4.24 -1.88 -9.30
C ALA A 22 -4.61 -3.36 -9.53
N ALA A 23 -3.87 -4.30 -8.93
CA ALA A 23 -4.19 -5.73 -9.01
C ALA A 23 -5.56 -6.06 -8.39
N LYS A 24 -5.93 -5.38 -7.31
CA LYS A 24 -7.26 -5.51 -6.67
C LYS A 24 -8.36 -5.00 -7.60
N GLU A 25 -8.17 -3.83 -8.22
CA GLU A 25 -9.15 -3.26 -9.18
C GLU A 25 -9.39 -4.21 -10.37
N GLU A 26 -8.33 -4.81 -10.92
CA GLU A 26 -8.47 -5.80 -11.99
C GLU A 26 -9.15 -7.10 -11.50
N ALA A 27 -8.82 -7.58 -10.31
CA ALA A 27 -9.47 -8.73 -9.71
C ALA A 27 -10.97 -8.49 -9.47
N GLU A 28 -11.36 -7.27 -9.10
CA GLU A 28 -12.75 -6.86 -8.91
C GLU A 28 -13.54 -6.86 -10.23
N LYS A 29 -12.96 -6.30 -11.31
CA LYS A 29 -13.54 -6.34 -12.66
C LYS A 29 -13.81 -7.77 -13.13
N LEU A 30 -12.90 -8.69 -12.80
CA LEU A 30 -13.00 -10.10 -13.16
C LEU A 30 -13.78 -10.95 -12.14
N GLN A 31 -14.35 -10.35 -11.08
CA GLN A 31 -15.09 -11.03 -10.02
C GLN A 31 -14.28 -12.14 -9.31
N LEU A 32 -12.95 -12.00 -9.25
CA LEU A 32 -12.05 -12.97 -8.64
C LEU A 32 -11.99 -12.80 -7.12
N ARG A 33 -13.05 -13.23 -6.43
CA ARG A 33 -13.27 -12.99 -4.98
C ARG A 33 -12.09 -13.40 -4.08
N ASN A 34 -11.50 -14.57 -4.34
CA ASN A 34 -10.37 -15.05 -3.55
C ASN A 34 -9.13 -14.17 -3.75
N LEU A 35 -8.89 -13.74 -5.00
CA LEU A 35 -7.79 -12.83 -5.29
C LEU A 35 -8.03 -11.48 -4.62
N MET A 36 -9.23 -10.90 -4.72
CA MET A 36 -9.57 -9.65 -4.02
C MET A 36 -9.31 -9.73 -2.51
N HIS A 37 -9.68 -10.85 -1.88
CA HIS A 37 -9.46 -11.06 -0.45
C HIS A 37 -7.96 -11.12 -0.11
N LEU A 38 -7.18 -11.88 -0.87
CA LEU A 38 -5.72 -11.95 -0.71
C LEU A 38 -5.05 -10.59 -0.92
N THR A 39 -5.47 -9.82 -1.93
CA THR A 39 -4.92 -8.50 -2.20
C THR A 39 -5.27 -7.50 -1.09
N ASN A 40 -6.47 -7.58 -0.51
CA ASN A 40 -6.82 -6.77 0.67
C ASN A 40 -5.94 -7.10 1.89
N MET A 41 -5.65 -8.38 2.13
CA MET A 41 -4.74 -8.78 3.22
C MET A 41 -3.31 -8.29 2.95
N ALA A 42 -2.84 -8.39 1.71
CA ALA A 42 -1.52 -7.88 1.32
C ALA A 42 -1.42 -6.35 1.48
N LEU A 43 -2.46 -5.60 1.10
CA LEU A 43 -2.51 -4.14 1.29
C LEU A 43 -2.46 -3.75 2.77
N LEU A 44 -3.15 -4.50 3.63
CA LEU A 44 -3.11 -4.29 5.08
C LEU A 44 -1.72 -4.57 5.64
N GLN A 45 -1.09 -5.69 5.26
CA GLN A 45 0.26 -6.04 5.71
C GLN A 45 1.27 -4.98 5.29
N VAL A 46 1.22 -4.51 4.04
CA VAL A 46 2.09 -3.44 3.55
C VAL A 46 1.89 -2.15 4.36
N ALA A 47 0.65 -1.81 4.75
CA ALA A 47 0.40 -0.63 5.56
C ALA A 47 0.98 -0.75 6.98
N ILE A 48 0.90 -1.94 7.58
CA ILE A 48 1.50 -2.27 8.89
C ILE A 48 3.03 -2.20 8.81
N ASP A 49 3.63 -2.85 7.82
CA ASP A 49 5.08 -2.88 7.62
C ASP A 49 5.64 -1.48 7.32
N TRP A 50 4.87 -0.66 6.61
CA TRP A 50 5.25 0.73 6.29
C TRP A 50 5.33 1.58 7.57
N ASP A 51 4.38 1.46 8.49
CA ASP A 51 4.44 2.17 9.78
C ASP A 51 5.29 1.45 10.84
N GLY A 52 5.81 0.26 10.54
CA GLY A 52 6.60 -0.53 11.47
C GLY A 52 5.81 -1.00 12.69
N ILE A 53 4.50 -1.15 12.53
CA ILE A 53 3.58 -1.55 13.61
C ILE A 53 3.80 -3.04 13.89
N ASP A 54 3.93 -3.39 15.17
CA ASP A 54 3.90 -4.78 15.62
C ASP A 54 2.48 -5.13 16.09
N PRO A 55 1.68 -5.84 15.28
CA PRO A 55 0.27 -6.11 15.59
C PRO A 55 0.09 -7.00 16.83
N ASP A 56 1.12 -7.77 17.23
CA ASP A 56 1.06 -8.58 18.46
C ASP A 56 1.24 -7.73 19.73
N ARG A 57 1.74 -6.50 19.58
CA ARG A 57 2.01 -5.58 20.70
C ARG A 57 1.07 -4.37 20.73
N GLU A 58 0.59 -3.94 19.58
CA GLU A 58 -0.21 -2.72 19.43
C GLU A 58 -1.69 -3.03 19.20
N LEU A 59 -2.38 -3.44 20.28
CA LEU A 59 -3.77 -3.91 20.26
C LEU A 59 -4.81 -2.83 19.90
N ASP A 60 -4.48 -1.55 20.06
CA ASP A 60 -5.40 -0.41 19.84
C ASP A 60 -5.24 0.25 18.45
N VAL A 61 -4.45 -0.34 17.55
CA VAL A 61 -4.25 0.24 16.22
C VAL A 61 -5.53 0.14 15.41
N ASN A 62 -6.07 1.29 15.02
CA ASN A 62 -7.17 1.35 14.07
C ASN A 62 -6.64 1.08 12.64
N LEU A 63 -6.65 -0.20 12.26
CA LEU A 63 -6.14 -0.70 10.98
C LEU A 63 -6.88 -0.10 9.77
N GLU A 64 -8.17 0.21 9.89
CA GLU A 64 -8.94 0.84 8.82
C GLU A 64 -8.45 2.28 8.56
N LYS A 65 -8.26 3.05 9.63
CA LYS A 65 -7.71 4.41 9.55
C LYS A 65 -6.28 4.41 9.01
N LEU A 66 -5.46 3.44 9.46
CA LEU A 66 -4.11 3.23 8.95
C LEU A 66 -4.14 3.01 7.44
N LEU A 67 -4.90 2.01 6.97
CA LEU A 67 -5.01 1.68 5.56
C LEU A 67 -5.50 2.86 4.72
N GLY A 68 -6.52 3.59 5.19
CA GLY A 68 -7.04 4.78 4.52
C GLY A 68 -6.02 5.92 4.44
N SER A 69 -5.16 6.08 5.44
CA SER A 69 -4.09 7.08 5.43
C SER A 69 -2.97 6.72 4.44
N LYS A 70 -2.54 5.45 4.40
CA LYS A 70 -1.54 4.97 3.44
C LYS A 70 -2.04 5.00 2.01
N ALA A 71 -3.31 4.69 1.78
CA ALA A 71 -3.93 4.85 0.47
C ALA A 71 -3.84 6.30 -0.02
N LYS A 72 -4.16 7.29 0.83
CA LYS A 72 -4.05 8.71 0.46
C LYS A 72 -2.61 9.10 0.09
N ILE A 73 -1.62 8.68 0.87
CA ILE A 73 -0.20 8.98 0.61
C ILE A 73 0.23 8.33 -0.71
N ALA A 74 0.02 7.01 -0.85
CA ALA A 74 0.45 6.26 -2.02
C ALA A 74 -0.20 6.77 -3.32
N MET A 75 -1.47 7.19 -3.28
CA MET A 75 -2.19 7.68 -4.45
C MET A 75 -1.88 9.14 -4.79
N LYS A 76 -1.57 9.97 -3.81
CA LYS A 76 -1.13 11.36 -4.04
C LYS A 76 0.15 11.39 -4.88
N ASP A 77 1.14 10.60 -4.50
CA ASP A 77 2.44 10.53 -5.20
C ASP A 77 2.34 9.83 -6.57
N ALA A 78 1.27 9.06 -6.81
CA ALA A 78 0.99 8.43 -8.10
C ALA A 78 0.62 9.46 -9.18
N SER A 79 -0.13 10.49 -8.77
CA SER A 79 -0.57 11.56 -9.67
C SER A 79 0.59 12.46 -10.12
N GLU A 80 1.66 12.53 -9.33
CA GLU A 80 2.88 13.29 -9.65
C GLU A 80 3.87 12.49 -10.52
N ASN A 81 3.78 11.15 -10.52
CA ASN A 81 4.70 10.25 -11.23
C ASN A 81 4.05 9.51 -12.42
N LEU A 82 3.07 10.11 -13.08
CA LEU A 82 2.43 9.56 -14.27
C LEU A 82 3.41 9.55 -15.46
N ILE A 83 4.35 8.60 -15.48
CA ILE A 83 5.09 8.27 -16.68
C ILE A 83 4.07 7.60 -17.61
N LEU A 84 3.56 8.39 -18.54
CA LEU A 84 2.78 7.95 -19.70
C LEU A 84 3.57 6.85 -20.42
N ILE A 85 3.21 5.59 -20.19
CA ILE A 85 3.58 4.53 -21.14
C ILE A 85 2.56 4.62 -22.27
N ASP A 86 2.82 5.55 -23.18
CA ASP A 86 2.18 5.60 -24.49
C ASP A 86 2.50 4.28 -25.21
N ARG A 87 1.47 3.51 -25.56
CA ARG A 87 1.62 2.34 -26.43
C ARG A 87 1.05 2.71 -27.80
N HIS A 88 1.95 2.86 -28.76
CA HIS A 88 1.71 2.83 -30.20
C HIS A 88 0.96 1.55 -30.63
#